data_AF-A0A2J6J0W4-F1
#
_entry.id   AF-A0A2J6J0W4-F1
#
_cell.length_a   1.000
_cell.length_b   1.000
_cell.length_c   1.000
_cell.angle_alpha   90.00
_cell.angle_beta   90.00
_cell.angle_gamma   90.00
#
_symmetry.space_group_name_H-M   'P 1'
#
loop_
_entity.id
_entity.type
_entity.pdbx_description
1 polymer ?
#
loop_
_entity_poly.entity_id
_entity_poly.type
_entity_poly.pdbx_seq_one_letter_code
_entity_poly.pdbx_strand_id
1 'polypeptide(L)' 'MNEEEIIDGLKTICICKGIRKKVFLKLIAEGNTTIDQLRQKTGAGSGPCGGQRCTPRLKEMLAALPAGDTDS' A
#
# COMPACT_ATOMS: atom_id res chain seq x y z
N MET A 1 1.72 9.57 18.39
CA MET A 1 2.30 9.49 17.03
C MET A 1 3.79 9.45 17.21
N ASN A 2 4.37 8.27 17.01
CA ASN A 2 5.81 8.07 17.19
C ASN A 2 6.57 8.48 15.93
N GLU A 3 7.82 8.92 16.09
CA GLU A 3 8.67 9.38 14.97
C GLU A 3 8.85 8.30 13.89
N GLU A 4 8.86 7.02 14.29
CA GLU A 4 8.94 5.87 13.40
C GLU A 4 7.74 5.74 12.45
N GLU A 5 6.52 6.03 12.91
CA GLU A 5 5.31 5.98 12.07
C GLU A 5 5.33 7.07 10.99
N ILE A 6 5.87 8.24 11.35
CA ILE A 6 6.03 9.37 10.43
C ILE A 6 7.05 9.01 9.34
N ILE A 7 8.22 8.49 9.73
CA ILE A 7 9.27 8.08 8.79
C ILE A 7 8.79 6.98 7.85
N ASP A 8 8.08 5.99 8.40
CA ASP A 8 7.58 4.86 7.62
C ASP A 8 6.50 5.29 6.60
N GLY A 9 5.64 6.24 6.97
CA GLY A 9 4.66 6.85 6.07
C GLY A 9 5.29 7.61 4.88
N LEU A 10 6.52 8.10 5.01
CA LEU A 10 7.24 8.80 3.95
C LEU A 10 7.83 7.84 2.89
N LYS A 11 7.97 6.55 3.20
CA LYS A 11 8.55 5.56 2.28
C LYS A 11 7.72 5.44 1.00
N THR A 12 8.39 5.40 -0.14
CA THR A 12 7.73 5.20 -1.44
C THR A 12 7.47 3.72 -1.69
N ILE A 13 6.19 3.36 -1.88
CA ILE A 13 5.77 2.00 -2.20
C ILE A 13 5.71 1.82 -3.72
N CYS A 14 5.07 2.75 -4.42
CA CYS A 14 5.02 2.73 -5.88
C CYS A 14 6.08 3.66 -6.45
N ILE A 15 7.22 3.10 -6.83
CA ILE A 15 8.36 3.88 -7.33
C ILE A 15 8.03 4.52 -8.70
N CYS A 16 7.32 3.82 -9.58
CA CYS A 16 7.01 4.33 -10.92
C CYS A 16 6.00 5.49 -10.93
N LYS A 17 5.11 5.56 -9.94
CA LYS A 17 4.11 6.63 -9.80
C LYS A 17 4.38 7.57 -8.61
N GLY A 18 5.48 7.35 -7.87
CA GLY A 18 5.82 8.14 -6.69
C GLY A 18 4.82 8.05 -5.53
N ILE A 19 4.06 6.96 -5.42
CA ILE A 19 3.01 6.81 -4.39
C ILE A 19 3.64 6.36 -3.07
N ARG A 20 3.40 7.16 -2.02
CA ARG A 20 3.96 6.96 -0.68
C ARG A 20 3.10 6.04 0.18
N LYS A 21 3.73 5.38 1.16
CA LYS A 21 3.10 4.47 2.13
C LYS A 21 1.95 5.12 2.88
N LYS A 22 2.09 6.41 3.26
CA LYS A 22 1.02 7.18 3.92
C LYS A 22 -0.32 7.17 3.19
N VAL A 23 -0.31 7.11 1.85
CA VAL A 23 -1.54 7.10 1.06
C VAL A 23 -2.28 5.78 1.26
N PHE A 24 -1.53 4.67 1.24
CA PHE A 24 -2.08 3.35 1.49
C PHE A 24 -2.54 3.19 2.94
N LEU A 25 -1.76 3.67 3.91
CA LEU A 25 -2.16 3.65 5.33
C LEU A 25 -3.47 4.43 5.55
N LYS A 26 -3.62 5.59 4.90
CA LYS A 26 -4.88 6.35 4.94
C LYS A 26 -6.05 5.54 4.38
N LEU A 27 -5.88 4.90 3.22
CA LEU A 27 -6.92 4.09 2.60
C LEU A 27 -7.29 2.85 3.44
N ILE A 28 -6.29 2.22 4.07
CA ILE A 28 -6.51 1.11 5.00
C ILE A 28 -7.29 1.57 6.23
N ALA A 29 -6.95 2.75 6.78
CA ALA A 29 -7.70 3.36 7.87
C ALA A 29 -9.14 3.74 7.48
N GLU A 30 -9.38 4.05 6.19
CA GLU A 30 -10.72 4.24 5.62
C GLU A 30 -11.47 2.91 5.37
N GLY A 31 -10.84 1.76 5.61
CA GLY A 31 -11.43 0.42 5.44
C GLY A 31 -11.07 -0.28 4.12
N ASN A 32 -10.15 0.26 3.32
CA ASN A 32 -9.69 -0.36 2.08
C ASN A 32 -8.49 -1.27 2.38
N THR A 33 -8.74 -2.52 2.78
CA THR A 33 -7.71 -3.50 3.16
C THR A 33 -7.30 -4.44 2.03
N THR A 34 -7.88 -4.31 0.83
CA THR A 34 -7.56 -5.21 -0.30
C THR A 34 -6.65 -4.56 -1.32
N ILE A 35 -5.75 -5.34 -1.93
CA ILE A 35 -4.85 -4.86 -2.98
C ILE A 35 -5.63 -4.24 -4.13
N ASP A 36 -6.74 -4.85 -4.52
CA ASP A 36 -7.54 -4.36 -5.66
C ASP A 36 -8.16 -2.99 -5.39
N GLN A 37 -8.76 -2.80 -4.20
CA GLN A 37 -9.26 -1.48 -3.77
C GLN A 37 -8.14 -0.45 -3.70
N LEU A 38 -6.99 -0.81 -3.12
CA LEU A 38 -5.85 0.08 -3.04
C LEU A 38 -5.35 0.48 -4.43
N ARG A 39 -5.28 -0.46 -5.39
CA ARG A 39 -4.91 -0.19 -6.78
C ARG A 39 -5.94 0.69 -7.48
N GLN A 40 -7.23 0.45 -7.28
CA GLN A 40 -8.31 1.23 -7.87
C GLN A 40 -8.30 2.68 -7.34
N LYS A 41 -8.10 2.86 -6.04
CA LYS A 41 -8.06 4.18 -5.38
C LYS A 41 -6.78 4.97 -5.65
N THR A 42 -5.62 4.31 -5.62
CA THR A 42 -4.32 4.99 -5.79
C THR A 42 -3.82 5.00 -7.23
N GLY A 43 -4.38 4.15 -8.09
CA GLY A 43 -3.80 3.86 -9.40
C GLY A 43 -2.44 3.15 -9.33
N ALA A 44 -2.02 2.65 -8.15
CA ALA A 44 -0.82 1.83 -8.05
C ALA A 44 -1.00 0.56 -8.88
N GLY A 45 0.06 0.11 -9.54
CA GLY A 45 0.01 -1.10 -10.38
C GLY A 45 -0.42 -0.90 -11.83
N SER A 46 -1.13 0.19 -12.17
CA SER A 46 -1.42 0.54 -13.58
C SER A 46 -0.34 1.39 -14.24
N GLY A 47 0.90 1.33 -13.75
CA GLY A 47 2.04 2.03 -14.32
C GLY A 47 2.81 1.20 -15.35
N PRO A 48 3.90 1.74 -15.92
CA PRO A 48 4.73 1.02 -16.90
C PRO A 48 5.36 -0.26 -16.34
N CYS A 49 5.45 -0.39 -15.01
CA CYS A 49 5.95 -1.60 -14.36
C CYS A 49 4.86 -2.65 -14.08
N GLY A 50 3.60 -2.43 -14.47
CA GLY A 50 2.49 -3.38 -14.27
C GLY A 50 2.23 -3.78 -12.81
N GLY A 51 2.72 -2.98 -11.85
CA GLY A 51 2.62 -3.30 -10.43
C GLY A 51 3.59 -4.35 -9.92
N GLN A 52 4.53 -4.83 -10.72
CA GLN A 52 5.48 -5.87 -10.30
C GLN A 52 6.30 -5.47 -9.06
N ARG A 53 6.59 -4.17 -8.90
CA ARG A 53 7.41 -3.67 -7.77
C ARG A 53 6.60 -3.26 -6.54
N CYS A 54 5.41 -2.69 -6.73
CA CYS A 54 4.60 -2.21 -5.62
C CYS A 54 3.68 -3.28 -5.02
N THR A 55 3.24 -4.25 -5.81
CA THR A 55 2.35 -5.33 -5.36
C THR A 55 2.95 -6.19 -4.24
N PRO A 56 4.20 -6.70 -4.34
CA PRO A 56 4.77 -7.48 -3.23
C PRO A 56 4.91 -6.63 -1.95
N ARG A 57 5.29 -5.35 -2.07
CA ARG A 57 5.37 -4.44 -0.92
C ARG A 57 4.01 -4.16 -0.28
N LEU A 58 2.94 -4.06 -1.08
CA LEU A 58 1.58 -3.91 -0.58
C LEU A 58 1.13 -5.17 0.15
N LYS A 59 1.43 -6.36 -0.38
CA LYS A 59 1.18 -7.64 0.29
C LYS A 59 1.89 -7.72 1.63
N GLU A 60 3.18 -7.42 1.68
CA GLU A 60 3.96 -7.40 2.93
C GLU A 60 3.37 -6.41 3.95
N MET A 61 2.96 -5.23 3.49
CA MET A 61 2.36 -4.21 4.35
C MET A 61 1.00 -4.63 4.89
N LEU A 62 0.16 -5.28 4.07
CA LEU A 62 -1.13 -5.82 4.49
C LEU A 62 -0.94 -7.00 5.45
N ALA A 63 -0.03 -7.92 5.16
CA ALA A 63 0.29 -9.05 6.04
C ALA A 63 0.89 -8.62 7.39
N ALA A 64 1.64 -7.51 7.42
CA ALA A 64 2.16 -6.94 8.66
C ALA A 64 1.07 -6.26 9.50
N LEU A 65 -0.09 -5.93 8.91
CA LEU A 65 -1.25 -5.43 9.62
C LEU A 65 -2.19 -6.61 9.92
N PRO A 66 -2.73 -6.77 11.13
CA PRO A 66 -3.58 -7.91 11.49
C PRO A 66 -4.98 -7.90 10.81
N ALA A 67 -5.17 -7.14 9.74
CA ALA A 67 -6.46 -6.88 9.11
C ALA A 67 -6.56 -7.52 7.72
N GLY A 68 -6.74 -8.84 7.71
CA GLY A 68 -7.52 -9.54 6.69
C GLY A 68 -6.79 -9.93 5.40
N ASP A 69 -6.16 -11.11 5.43
CA ASP A 69 -6.01 -11.97 4.25
C ASP A 69 -6.54 -13.37 4.62
N THR A 70 -7.87 -13.52 4.58
CA THR A 70 -8.55 -14.78 4.23
C THR A 70 -8.97 -14.65 2.76
N ASP A 71 -8.15 -15.19 1.84
CA ASP A 71 -8.50 -15.66 0.48
C ASP A 71 -7.17 -16.10 -0.17
N SER A 72 -6.88 -17.33 -0.60
CA SER A 72 -7.59 -18.60 -0.70
C SER A 72 -6.54 -19.69 -0.98
#